data_AF-A0A453KY57-F1
#
_entry.id   AF-A0A453KY57-F1
#
_cell.length_a   1.000
_cell.length_b   1.000
_cell.length_c   1.000
_cell.angle_alpha   90.00
_cell.angle_beta   90.00
_cell.angle_gamma   90.00
#
_symmetry.space_group_name_H-M   'P 1'
#
loop_
_entity.id
_entity.type
_entity.pdbx_description
1 polymer ?
#
loop_
_entity_poly.entity_id
_entity_poly.type
_entity_poly.pdbx_seq_one_letter_code
_entity_poly.pdbx_strand_id
1 'polypeptide(L)' 'LKGALQELRGRTGSALELDDGLISGLVSFCELAPPPDAADYLAVRTPTTRPSVIGTIACST' A
#
# COMPACT_ATOMS: atom_id res chain seq x y z
N LEU A 1 -11.20 7.04 -10.62
CA LEU A 1 -10.19 5.95 -10.54
C LEU A 1 -9.55 5.65 -11.89
N LYS A 2 -10.32 5.32 -12.94
CA LYS A 2 -9.78 4.97 -14.27
C LYS A 2 -8.71 5.93 -14.81
N GLY A 3 -8.99 7.24 -14.83
CA GLY A 3 -8.03 8.24 -15.33
C GLY A 3 -6.72 8.30 -14.55
N ALA A 4 -6.76 8.13 -13.22
CA ALA A 4 -5.56 8.12 -12.38
C ALA A 4 -4.67 6.89 -12.66
N LEU A 5 -5.28 5.73 -12.91
CA LEU A 5 -4.55 4.50 -13.28
C LEU A 5 -3.91 4.61 -14.68
N GLN A 6 -4.62 5.24 -15.62
CA GLN A 6 -4.09 5.51 -16.96
C GLN A 6 -2.91 6.50 -16.93
N GLU A 7 -2.99 7.55 -16.09
CA GLU A 7 -1.88 8.47 -15.88
C GLU A 7 -0.68 7.77 -15.23
N LEU A 8 -0.91 6.93 -14.21
CA LEU A 8 0.14 6.15 -13.57
C LEU A 8 0.85 5.22 -14.55
N ARG A 9 0.10 4.54 -15.42
CA ARG A 9 0.66 3.73 -16.52
C ARG A 9 1.62 4.55 -17.40
N GLY A 10 1.22 5.78 -17.76
CA GLY A 10 2.06 6.69 -18.53
C GLY A 10 3.34 7.11 -17.78
N ARG A 11 3.27 7.28 -16.46
CA ARG A 11 4.41 7.71 -15.62
C ARG A 11 5.37 6.58 -15.28
N THR A 12 4.88 5.37 -15.06
CA THR A 12 5.69 4.21 -14.66
C THR A 12 6.22 3.43 -15.87
N GLY A 13 5.68 3.67 -17.06
CA GLY A 13 6.13 3.05 -18.30
C GLY A 13 6.04 1.52 -18.23
N SER A 14 7.04 0.82 -18.76
CA SER A 14 7.07 -0.65 -18.80
C SER A 14 7.37 -1.33 -17.46
N ALA A 15 7.68 -0.58 -16.40
CA ALA A 15 7.97 -1.16 -15.09
C ALA A 15 6.69 -1.70 -14.40
N LEU A 16 5.51 -1.29 -14.87
CA LEU A 16 4.23 -1.70 -14.34
C LEU A 16 3.31 -2.08 -15.50
N GLU A 17 3.02 -3.37 -15.66
CA GLU A 17 2.10 -3.87 -16.67
C GLU A 17 0.64 -3.58 -16.29
N LEU A 18 0.24 -2.32 -16.50
CA LEU A 18 -1.14 -1.88 -16.36
C LEU A 18 -1.82 -1.89 -17.74
N ASP A 19 -2.46 -3.02 -18.08
CA ASP A 19 -3.30 -3.11 -19.28
C ASP A 19 -4.72 -2.57 -19.04
N ASP A 20 -5.42 -2.20 -20.11
CA ASP A 20 -6.79 -1.66 -20.03
C ASP A 20 -7.76 -2.65 -19.37
N GLY A 21 -7.58 -3.97 -19.59
CA GLY A 21 -8.36 -5.01 -18.93
C GLY A 21 -8.15 -5.03 -17.41
N LEU A 22 -6.90 -4.87 -16.96
CA LEU A 22 -6.55 -4.80 -15.54
C LEU A 22 -7.08 -3.53 -14.90
N ILE A 23 -6.93 -2.37 -15.56
CA ILE A 23 -7.45 -1.09 -15.10
C ILE A 23 -8.97 -1.15 -14.96
N SER A 24 -9.67 -1.72 -15.95
CA SER A 24 -11.12 -1.90 -15.92
C SER A 24 -11.55 -2.80 -14.76
N GLY A 25 -10.85 -3.92 -14.55
CA GLY A 25 -11.10 -4.83 -13.42
C GLY A 25 -10.91 -4.15 -12.06
N LEU A 26 -9.85 -3.34 -11.89
CA LEU A 26 -9.62 -2.58 -10.66
C LEU A 26 -10.70 -1.53 -10.41
N VAL A 27 -11.15 -0.84 -11.47
CA VAL A 27 -12.25 0.14 -11.37
C VAL A 27 -13.53 -0.56 -10.93
N SER A 28 -13.90 -1.65 -11.60
CA SER A 28 -15.10 -2.42 -11.27
C SER A 28 -15.05 -3.00 -9.86
N PHE A 29 -13.89 -3.50 -9.43
CA PHE A 29 -13.69 -4.00 -8.07
C PHE A 29 -13.95 -2.91 -7.02
N CYS A 30 -13.42 -1.70 -7.24
CA CYS A 30 -13.62 -0.58 -6.32
C CYS A 30 -15.06 -0.04 -6.32
N GLU A 31 -15.83 -0.24 -7.39
CA GLU A 31 -17.27 0.07 -7.43
C GLU A 31 -18.11 -0.96 -6.66
N LEU A 32 -17.70 -2.24 -6.69
CA LEU A 32 -18.38 -3.32 -5.98
C LEU A 32 -18.11 -3.28 -4.48
N ALA A 33 -16.90 -2.87 -4.09
CA ALA A 33 -16.54 -2.61 -2.71
C ALA A 33 -15.49 -1.49 -2.71
N PRO A 34 -15.80 -0.30 -2.15
CA PRO A 34 -14.76 0.72 -1.99
C PRO A 34 -13.63 0.09 -1.18
N PRO A 35 -12.37 0.15 -1.67
CA PRO A 35 -11.26 -0.41 -0.93
C PRO A 35 -11.23 0.27 0.45
N PRO A 36 -10.91 -0.47 1.53
CA PRO A 36 -10.66 0.15 2.82
C PRO A 36 -9.53 1.17 2.66
N ASP A 37 -9.51 2.16 3.54
CA ASP A 37 -8.60 3.30 3.46
C ASP A 37 -7.17 2.81 3.18
N ALA A 38 -6.50 3.40 2.18
CA ALA A 38 -5.19 2.92 1.74
C ALA A 38 -4.15 2.95 2.89
N ALA A 39 -4.38 3.81 3.90
CA ALA A 39 -3.61 3.85 5.13
C ALA A 39 -3.69 2.55 5.95
N ASP A 40 -4.85 1.88 5.97
CA ASP A 40 -5.08 0.65 6.72
C ASP A 40 -4.27 -0.53 6.14
N TYR A 41 -4.18 -0.60 4.80
CA TYR A 41 -3.31 -1.55 4.11
C TYR A 41 -1.82 -1.36 4.44
N LEU A 42 -1.38 -0.12 4.64
CA LEU A 42 0.00 0.17 5.04
C LEU A 42 0.25 -0.18 6.51
N ALA A 43 -0.74 0.04 7.38
CA ALA A 43 -0.67 -0.30 8.80
C ALA A 43 -0.51 -1.82 9.03
N VAL A 44 -1.13 -2.66 8.20
CA VAL A 44 -0.94 -4.13 8.26
C VAL A 44 0.46 -4.57 7.81
N ARG A 45 1.11 -3.80 6.93
CA ARG A 45 2.42 -4.16 6.35
C ARG A 45 3.60 -3.53 7.06
N THR A 46 3.39 -2.55 7.95
CA THR A 46 4.44 -2.15 8.87
C THR A 46 4.74 -3.34 9.77
N PRO A 47 5.95 -3.93 9.73
CA PRO A 47 6.33 -4.92 10.72
C PRO A 47 6.17 -4.23 12.07
N THR A 48 5.24 -4.72 12.89
CA THR A 48 5.15 -4.37 14.30
C THR A 48 6.55 -4.53 14.85
N THR A 49 7.22 -3.40 15.08
CA THR A 49 8.48 -3.37 15.81
C THR A 49 8.11 -3.94 17.16
N ARG A 50 8.49 -5.20 17.41
CA ARG A 50 8.42 -5.80 18.75
C ARG A 50 8.95 -4.74 19.72
N PRO A 51 8.25 -4.42 20.81
CA PRO A 51 8.85 -3.59 21.83
C PRO A 51 10.13 -4.30 22.27
N SER A 52 11.26 -3.74 21.88
CA SER A 52 12.57 -4.22 22.26
C SER A 52 12.68 -3.95 23.75
N VAL A 53 12.40 -4.96 24.58
CA VAL A 53 12.64 -4.91 26.02
C VAL A 53 14.16 -5.02 26.25
N ILE A 54 14.93 -4.08 25.68
CA ILE A 54 16.31 -3.89 26.09
C ILE A 54 16.21 -3.07 27.37
N GLY A 55 16.13 -3.81 28.47
CA GLY A 55 16.16 -3.26 29.82
C GLY A 55 17.35 -2.33 29.95
N THR A 56 17.07 -1.09 30.33
CA THR A 56 18.04 -0.13 30.80
C THR A 56 18.85 -0.76 31.93
N ILE A 57 20.08 -1.17 31.65
CA ILE A 57 21.09 -1.36 32.70
C ILE A 57 21.42 0.02 33.26
N ALA A 58 20.78 0.36 34.37
CA ALA A 58 21.18 1.49 35.19
C ALA A 58 22.56 1.17 35.77
N CYS A 59 23.61 1.82 35.25
CA CYS A 59 24.88 1.92 35.94
C CYS A 59 24.64 2.66 37.25
N SER A 60 24.78 1.96 38.38
CA SER A 60 24.91 2.60 39.69
C SER A 60 26.39 2.68 40.04
N THR A 61 26.79 3.90 40.38
CA THR A 61 28.10 4.39 40.85
C THR A 61 28.80 3.49 41.85
#